data_AF-A0A3P7N7B4-F1
#
_entry.id   AF-A0A3P7N7B4-F1
#
_cell.length_a   1.000
_cell.length_b   1.000
_cell.length_c   1.000
_cell.angle_alpha   90.00
_cell.angle_beta   90.00
_cell.angle_gamma   90.00
#
_symmetry.space_group_name_H-M   'P 1'
#
loop_
_entity.id
_entity.type
_entity.pdbx_description
1 polymer ?
#
loop_
_entity_poly.entity_id
_entity_poly.type
_entity_poly.pdbx_seq_one_letter_code
_entity_poly.pdbx_strand_id
1 'polypeptide(L)'
;MWQGPTPDPAAKLYMNIFYPSGFAYADFAKQFKAEFYDPKHWADVFKASGAKYVVLTSKHHEGFCNWPSPTSWNWNSVDVGPRRDLVGELAQAIRSKTQLQFGLYHSLFEWFNPLYLADQASNYTKQVPIVSLPPFPSYSKLYNSSKIPKFAKNR
;
A
#
# COMPACT_ATOMS: atom_id res chain seq x y z
N MET A 1 -4.98 -7.88 -15.87
CA MET A 1 -5.13 -8.35 -14.47
C MET A 1 -4.35 -9.64 -14.30
N TRP A 2 -3.80 -9.91 -13.12
CA TRP A 2 -2.63 -10.80 -12.91
C TRP A 2 -2.93 -12.20 -13.43
N GLN A 3 -2.13 -12.65 -14.40
CA GLN A 3 -2.22 -13.96 -15.03
C GLN A 3 -1.11 -14.85 -14.45
N GLY A 4 -1.11 -15.01 -13.14
CA GLY A 4 -0.16 -15.91 -12.49
C GLY A 4 -0.39 -17.38 -12.84
N PRO A 5 0.34 -18.30 -12.18
CA PRO A 5 0.10 -19.73 -12.35
C PRO A 5 -1.38 -20.07 -12.14
N THR A 6 -1.80 -21.20 -12.71
CA THR A 6 -3.18 -21.70 -12.65
C THR A 6 -3.78 -21.43 -11.28
N PRO A 7 -4.88 -20.67 -11.18
CA PRO A 7 -5.42 -20.28 -9.89
C PRO A 7 -5.75 -21.52 -9.08
N ASP A 8 -5.49 -21.44 -7.78
CA ASP A 8 -5.86 -22.47 -6.82
C ASP A 8 -7.31 -22.92 -7.08
N PRO A 9 -7.59 -24.24 -7.22
CA PRO A 9 -8.93 -24.72 -7.55
C PRO A 9 -10.02 -24.23 -6.60
N ALA A 10 -9.71 -24.10 -5.30
CA ALA A 10 -10.65 -23.58 -4.31
C ALA A 10 -10.89 -22.07 -4.50
N ALA A 11 -9.84 -21.29 -4.79
CA ALA A 11 -9.99 -19.88 -5.12
C ALA A 11 -10.83 -19.68 -6.40
N LYS A 12 -10.60 -20.50 -7.43
CA LYS A 12 -11.38 -20.46 -8.67
C LYS A 12 -12.85 -20.81 -8.43
N LEU A 13 -13.12 -21.85 -7.63
CA LEU A 13 -14.48 -22.23 -7.25
C LEU A 13 -15.18 -21.10 -6.48
N TYR A 14 -14.49 -20.51 -5.50
CA TYR A 14 -15.01 -19.38 -4.73
C TYR A 14 -15.38 -18.20 -5.64
N MET A 15 -14.49 -17.81 -6.55
CA MET A 15 -14.75 -16.72 -7.49
C MET A 15 -15.98 -17.02 -8.36
N ASN A 16 -16.15 -18.25 -8.83
CA ASN A 16 -17.31 -18.64 -9.66
C ASN A 16 -18.64 -18.66 -8.89
N ILE A 17 -18.63 -18.96 -7.59
CA ILE A 17 -19.85 -19.01 -6.77
C ILE A 17 -20.30 -17.60 -6.38
N PHE A 18 -19.35 -16.74 -5.99
CA PHE A 18 -19.68 -15.46 -5.34
C PHE A 18 -19.56 -14.22 -6.24
N TYR A 19 -18.99 -14.35 -7.44
CA TYR A 19 -18.79 -13.22 -8.34
C TYR A 19 -19.24 -13.52 -9.78
N PRO A 20 -19.71 -12.52 -10.53
CA PRO A 20 -20.12 -12.69 -11.92
C PRO A 20 -18.99 -13.21 -12.81
N SER A 21 -19.37 -13.87 -13.90
CA SER A 21 -18.40 -14.23 -14.95
C SER A 21 -17.69 -12.98 -15.47
N GLY A 22 -16.37 -13.06 -15.62
CA GLY A 22 -15.51 -11.95 -16.01
C GLY A 22 -15.14 -10.97 -14.90
N PHE A 23 -15.60 -11.19 -13.66
CA PHE A 23 -15.18 -10.39 -12.51
C PHE A 23 -13.68 -10.51 -12.28
N ALA A 24 -13.03 -9.38 -12.07
CA ALA A 24 -11.57 -9.36 -12.06
C ALA A 24 -11.02 -8.49 -10.93
N TYR A 25 -9.73 -8.62 -10.64
CA TYR A 25 -9.14 -8.07 -9.41
C TYR A 25 -9.39 -6.57 -9.23
N ALA A 26 -9.40 -5.79 -10.32
CA ALA A 26 -9.66 -4.36 -10.29
C ALA A 26 -11.06 -3.99 -9.79
N ASP A 27 -12.04 -4.88 -9.97
CA ASP A 27 -13.42 -4.65 -9.56
C ASP A 27 -13.58 -4.65 -8.04
N PHE A 28 -12.68 -5.34 -7.31
CA PHE A 28 -12.66 -5.31 -5.84
C PHE A 28 -12.39 -3.92 -5.28
N ALA A 29 -11.65 -3.06 -6.00
CA ALA A 29 -11.34 -1.71 -5.51
C ALA A 29 -12.61 -0.90 -5.22
N LYS A 30 -13.66 -1.07 -6.04
CA LYS A 30 -14.96 -0.40 -5.85
C LYS A 30 -15.75 -0.96 -4.65
N GLN A 31 -15.50 -2.21 -4.29
CA GLN A 31 -16.12 -2.89 -3.14
C GLN A 31 -15.38 -2.63 -1.83
N PHE A 32 -14.14 -2.15 -1.88
CA PHE A 32 -13.38 -1.84 -0.67
C PHE A 32 -13.92 -0.57 0.00
N LYS A 33 -14.67 -0.75 1.09
CA LYS A 33 -15.37 0.34 1.82
C LYS A 33 -14.73 0.76 3.14
N ALA A 34 -13.93 -0.11 3.76
CA ALA A 34 -13.28 0.15 5.05
C ALA A 34 -14.25 0.69 6.13
N GLU A 35 -15.47 0.14 6.21
CA GLU A 35 -16.58 0.68 7.02
C GLU A 35 -16.28 0.71 8.52
N PHE A 36 -15.54 -0.28 9.02
CA PHE A 36 -15.15 -0.39 10.42
C PHE A 36 -13.71 0.05 10.68
N TYR A 37 -13.10 0.76 9.74
CA TYR A 37 -11.74 1.27 9.92
C TYR A 37 -11.72 2.46 10.87
N ASP A 38 -11.33 2.20 12.12
CA ASP A 38 -11.09 3.17 13.18
C ASP A 38 -9.59 3.19 13.58
N PRO A 39 -8.81 4.15 13.06
CA PRO A 39 -7.38 4.27 13.37
C PRO A 39 -7.11 4.66 14.84
N LYS A 40 -8.05 5.31 15.52
CA LYS A 40 -7.88 5.67 16.94
C LYS A 40 -8.00 4.43 17.82
N HIS A 41 -8.94 3.56 17.50
CA HIS A 41 -9.05 2.25 18.16
C HIS A 41 -7.81 1.40 17.91
N TRP A 42 -7.31 1.36 16.67
CA TRP A 42 -6.07 0.64 16.35
C TRP A 42 -4.87 1.17 17.14
N ALA A 43 -4.74 2.49 17.27
CA ALA A 43 -3.68 3.11 18.08
C ALA A 43 -3.76 2.69 19.55
N ASP A 44 -4.97 2.58 20.12
CA ASP A 44 -5.16 2.09 21.49
C ASP A 44 -4.74 0.62 21.62
N VAL A 45 -5.13 -0.23 20.67
CA VAL A 45 -4.75 -1.65 20.63
C VAL A 45 -3.23 -1.82 20.52
N PHE A 46 -2.57 -1.08 19.62
CA PHE A 46 -1.12 -1.18 19.45
C PHE A 46 -0.35 -0.64 20.64
N LYS A 47 -0.87 0.38 21.33
CA LYS A 47 -0.29 0.85 22.58
C LYS A 47 -0.43 -0.19 23.69
N ALA A 48 -1.62 -0.79 23.82
CA ALA A 48 -1.91 -1.80 24.83
C ALA A 48 -1.11 -3.10 24.63
N SER A 49 -0.77 -3.45 23.37
CA SER A 49 0.06 -4.63 23.08
C SER A 49 1.51 -4.49 23.52
N GLY A 50 1.97 -3.28 23.88
CA GLY A 50 3.36 -3.01 24.26
C GLY A 50 4.31 -2.90 23.06
N ALA A 51 3.79 -2.91 21.83
CA ALA A 51 4.57 -2.69 20.62
C ALA A 51 5.37 -1.38 20.70
N LYS A 52 6.43 -1.29 19.90
CA LYS A 52 7.29 -0.08 19.81
C LYS A 52 7.19 0.60 18.45
N TYR A 53 6.70 -0.10 17.45
CA TYR A 53 6.46 0.42 16.12
C TYR A 53 5.33 -0.35 15.45
N VAL A 54 4.75 0.24 14.41
CA VAL A 54 3.80 -0.40 13.51
C VAL A 54 4.16 -0.03 12.08
N VAL A 55 4.05 -0.98 11.16
CA VAL A 55 4.32 -0.78 9.73
C VAL A 55 3.05 -1.08 8.95
N LEU A 56 2.49 -0.07 8.28
CA LEU A 56 1.31 -0.24 7.44
C LEU A 56 1.71 -0.41 5.97
N THR A 57 1.04 -1.32 5.27
CA THR A 57 1.13 -1.45 3.81
C THR A 57 0.56 -0.21 3.12
N SER A 58 1.44 0.65 2.61
CA SER A 58 1.06 1.81 1.81
C SER A 58 0.67 1.43 0.38
N LYS A 59 1.37 0.44 -0.19
CA LYS A 59 1.13 -0.17 -1.51
C LYS A 59 1.71 -1.58 -1.50
N HIS A 60 0.98 -2.55 -2.03
CA HIS A 60 1.47 -3.91 -2.25
C HIS A 60 1.62 -4.21 -3.75
N HIS A 61 1.84 -5.45 -4.14
CA HIS A 61 2.21 -5.84 -5.51
C HIS A 61 1.13 -5.55 -6.57
N GLU A 62 -0.12 -5.46 -6.16
CA GLU A 62 -1.23 -5.07 -7.03
C GLU A 62 -1.20 -3.58 -7.42
N GLY A 63 -0.34 -2.77 -6.77
CA GLY A 63 -0.15 -1.36 -7.08
C GLY A 63 -1.18 -0.41 -6.43
N PHE A 64 -2.19 -0.94 -5.73
CA PHE A 64 -3.22 -0.12 -5.09
C PHE A 64 -2.64 0.63 -3.90
N CYS A 65 -2.79 1.95 -3.88
CA CYS A 65 -2.27 2.80 -2.80
C CYS A 65 -3.34 3.05 -1.72
N ASN A 66 -3.01 2.82 -0.46
CA ASN A 66 -3.86 3.14 0.70
C ASN A 66 -3.80 4.63 1.11
N TRP A 67 -3.38 5.50 0.18
CA TRP A 67 -3.16 6.93 0.33
C TRP A 67 -3.37 7.64 -1.03
N PRO A 68 -3.63 8.96 -1.07
CA PRO A 68 -3.87 9.70 -2.32
C PRO A 68 -2.57 9.91 -3.12
N SER A 69 -2.07 8.83 -3.72
CA SER A 69 -0.84 8.82 -4.51
C SER A 69 -0.99 9.65 -5.79
N PRO A 70 -0.12 10.65 -6.05
CA PRO A 70 -0.19 11.47 -7.25
C PRO A 70 0.19 10.70 -8.53
N THR A 71 0.85 9.55 -8.39
CA THR A 71 1.32 8.72 -9.52
C THR A 71 0.48 7.46 -9.73
N SER A 72 -0.44 7.16 -8.82
CA SER A 72 -1.38 6.03 -8.92
C SER A 72 -2.80 6.57 -9.00
N TRP A 73 -3.01 7.50 -9.95
CA TRP A 73 -4.30 8.14 -10.18
C TRP A 73 -5.35 7.09 -10.52
N ASN A 74 -6.54 7.20 -9.91
CA ASN A 74 -7.64 6.26 -10.10
C ASN A 74 -7.33 4.80 -9.71
N TRP A 75 -6.29 4.57 -8.90
CA TRP A 75 -5.94 3.27 -8.33
C TRP A 75 -5.45 3.40 -6.89
N ASN A 76 -6.28 4.05 -6.06
CA ASN A 76 -6.00 4.27 -4.65
C ASN A 76 -7.29 4.38 -3.80
N SER A 77 -7.12 4.36 -2.48
CA SER A 77 -8.21 4.37 -1.50
C SER A 77 -9.06 5.64 -1.51
N VAL A 78 -8.55 6.75 -2.02
CA VAL A 78 -9.26 8.03 -2.10
C VAL A 78 -10.05 8.14 -3.41
N ASP A 79 -9.48 7.69 -4.52
CA ASP A 79 -10.06 7.84 -5.86
C ASP A 79 -11.10 6.76 -6.21
N VAL A 80 -10.95 5.53 -5.72
CA VAL A 80 -11.85 4.41 -6.08
C VAL A 80 -12.41 3.67 -4.88
N GLY A 81 -11.62 3.51 -3.82
CA GLY A 81 -12.02 2.72 -2.65
C GLY A 81 -12.86 3.51 -1.62
N PRO A 82 -12.49 3.50 -0.33
CA PRO A 82 -13.30 4.04 0.75
C PRO A 82 -13.43 5.57 0.79
N ARG A 83 -12.85 6.30 -0.16
CA ARG A 83 -12.76 7.77 -0.16
C ARG A 83 -12.01 8.33 1.06
N ARG A 84 -11.00 7.58 1.52
CA ARG A 84 -10.23 7.88 2.75
C ARG A 84 -8.72 7.71 2.53
N ASP A 85 -7.94 8.57 3.19
CA ASP A 85 -6.48 8.43 3.28
C ASP A 85 -6.13 7.55 4.48
N LEU A 86 -6.16 6.23 4.28
CA LEU A 86 -5.99 5.25 5.35
C LEU A 86 -4.59 5.34 5.99
N VAL A 87 -3.56 5.64 5.18
CA VAL A 87 -2.21 5.84 5.69
C VAL A 87 -2.14 7.10 6.56
N GLY A 88 -2.65 8.23 6.06
CA GLY A 88 -2.62 9.51 6.77
C GLY A 88 -3.39 9.46 8.07
N GLU A 89 -4.58 8.87 8.06
CA GLU A 89 -5.43 8.74 9.24
C GLU A 89 -4.79 7.85 10.33
N LEU A 90 -4.19 6.70 9.97
CA LEU A 90 -3.46 5.88 10.95
C LEU A 90 -2.23 6.60 11.49
N ALA A 91 -1.44 7.23 10.62
CA ALA A 91 -0.26 7.97 11.03
C ALA A 91 -0.61 9.05 12.06
N GLN A 92 -1.69 9.80 11.83
CA GLN A 92 -2.18 10.82 12.75
C GLN A 92 -2.63 10.23 14.10
N ALA A 93 -3.39 9.13 14.08
CA ALA A 93 -3.85 8.47 15.31
C ALA A 93 -2.67 7.94 16.15
N ILE A 94 -1.70 7.30 15.52
CA ILE A 94 -0.51 6.77 16.19
C ILE A 94 0.32 7.89 16.82
N ARG A 95 0.58 8.96 16.07
CA ARG A 95 1.37 10.11 16.54
C ARG A 95 0.68 10.89 17.66
N SER A 96 -0.65 10.97 17.65
CA SER A 96 -1.41 11.74 18.64
C SER A 96 -1.68 10.97 19.94
N LYS A 97 -1.74 9.64 19.91
CA LYS A 97 -2.15 8.82 21.07
C LYS A 97 -1.06 7.97 21.70
N THR A 98 0.07 7.80 21.02
CA THR A 98 1.08 6.80 21.38
C THR A 98 2.51 7.34 21.23
N GLN A 99 3.49 6.58 21.71
CA GLN A 99 4.92 6.80 21.44
C GLN A 99 5.47 5.81 20.40
N LEU A 100 4.60 5.09 19.68
CA LEU A 100 4.98 4.12 18.67
C LEU A 100 5.62 4.82 17.48
N GLN A 101 6.65 4.20 16.91
CA GLN A 101 7.16 4.59 15.61
C GLN A 101 6.21 4.12 14.51
N PHE A 102 5.83 5.00 13.59
CA PHE A 102 4.99 4.66 12.45
C PHE A 102 5.86 4.50 11.20
N GLY A 103 5.82 3.32 10.59
CA GLY A 103 6.52 3.00 9.35
C GLY A 103 5.55 2.61 8.24
N LEU A 104 6.07 2.58 7.01
CA LEU A 104 5.33 2.14 5.84
C LEU A 104 6.08 1.03 5.13
N TYR A 105 5.35 -0.03 4.81
CA TYR A 105 5.75 -0.98 3.78
C TYR A 105 5.30 -0.42 2.43
N HIS A 106 6.18 -0.48 1.43
CA HIS A 106 5.83 -0.15 0.06
C HIS A 106 6.51 -1.12 -0.89
N SER A 107 5.70 -1.80 -1.69
CA SER A 107 6.25 -2.72 -2.68
C SER A 107 6.76 -1.98 -3.91
N LEU A 108 8.04 -2.17 -4.23
CA LEU A 108 8.61 -1.70 -5.49
C LEU A 108 8.10 -2.52 -6.67
N PHE A 109 7.90 -3.82 -6.45
CA PHE A 109 7.33 -4.72 -7.45
C PHE A 109 5.84 -4.44 -7.59
N GLU A 110 5.40 -4.20 -8.81
CA GLU A 110 4.01 -3.99 -9.16
C GLU A 110 3.66 -4.84 -10.40
N TRP A 111 2.64 -5.70 -10.26
CA TRP A 111 2.28 -6.76 -11.22
C TRP A 111 2.10 -6.27 -12.66
N PHE A 112 1.63 -5.03 -12.84
CA PHE A 112 1.29 -4.48 -14.15
C PHE A 112 2.16 -3.30 -14.56
N ASN A 113 3.18 -2.96 -13.77
CA ASN A 113 4.02 -1.82 -14.10
C ASN A 113 4.81 -2.15 -15.38
N PRO A 114 4.73 -1.31 -16.44
CA PRO A 114 5.41 -1.58 -17.71
C PRO A 114 6.91 -1.79 -17.56
N LEU A 115 7.55 -1.13 -16.59
CA LEU A 115 8.98 -1.28 -16.32
C LEU A 115 9.30 -2.67 -15.76
N TYR A 116 8.46 -3.17 -14.86
CA TYR A 116 8.62 -4.53 -14.33
C TYR A 116 8.39 -5.58 -15.43
N LEU A 117 7.35 -5.41 -16.25
CA LEU A 117 7.06 -6.34 -17.35
C LEU A 117 8.17 -6.34 -18.41
N ALA A 118 8.74 -5.16 -18.72
CA ALA A 118 9.87 -5.05 -19.64
C ALA A 118 11.14 -5.70 -19.07
N ASP A 119 11.41 -5.53 -17.78
CA ASP A 119 12.55 -6.14 -17.11
C ASP A 119 12.41 -7.67 -17.06
N GLN A 120 11.23 -8.18 -16.69
CA GLN A 120 10.89 -9.60 -16.74
C GLN A 120 11.04 -10.18 -18.15
N ALA A 121 10.54 -9.49 -19.19
CA ALA A 121 10.72 -9.91 -20.58
C ALA A 121 12.19 -9.94 -21.02
N SER A 122 13.06 -9.21 -20.33
CA SER A 122 14.52 -9.24 -20.53
C SER A 122 15.23 -10.30 -19.67
N ASN A 123 14.48 -11.15 -18.96
CA ASN A 123 15.00 -12.10 -17.98
C ASN A 123 15.85 -11.41 -16.89
N TYR A 124 15.44 -10.20 -16.48
CA TYR A 124 16.09 -9.39 -15.45
C TYR A 124 17.56 -9.02 -15.76
N THR A 125 17.96 -9.04 -17.03
CA THR A 125 19.34 -8.78 -17.45
C THR A 125 19.59 -7.32 -17.79
N LYS A 126 18.53 -6.53 -18.02
CA LYS A 126 18.64 -5.12 -18.39
C LYS A 126 18.44 -4.24 -17.16
N GLN A 127 19.53 -3.72 -16.60
CA GLN A 127 19.44 -2.72 -15.55
C GLN A 127 18.91 -1.41 -16.12
N VAL A 128 17.66 -1.06 -15.82
CA VAL A 128 17.17 0.31 -15.97
C VAL A 128 17.66 1.10 -14.75
N PRO A 129 18.45 2.17 -14.91
CA PRO A 129 18.90 2.96 -13.78
C PRO A 129 17.70 3.47 -12.98
N ILE A 130 17.65 3.21 -11.68
CA ILE A 130 16.58 3.68 -10.79
C ILE A 130 16.41 5.22 -10.87
N VAL A 131 17.47 5.93 -11.26
CA VAL A 131 17.54 7.39 -11.41
C VAL A 131 16.74 7.90 -12.63
N SER A 132 16.44 7.06 -13.63
CA SER A 132 15.66 7.46 -14.82
C SER A 132 14.15 7.21 -14.68
N LEU A 133 13.71 6.63 -13.57
CA LEU A 133 12.29 6.52 -13.25
C LEU A 133 11.74 7.90 -12.88
N PRO A 134 10.50 8.25 -13.28
CA PRO A 134 9.85 9.46 -12.77
C PRO A 134 10.02 9.45 -11.24
N PRO A 135 10.41 10.59 -10.64
CA PRO A 135 10.94 10.63 -9.29
C PRO A 135 10.02 9.83 -8.41
N PHE A 136 10.58 8.80 -7.76
CA PHE A 136 9.94 8.03 -6.69
C PHE A 136 9.02 9.01 -5.95
N PRO A 137 7.67 8.85 -6.03
CA PRO A 137 6.72 9.86 -5.62
C PRO A 137 7.17 10.32 -4.26
N SER A 138 7.64 11.56 -4.18
CA SER A 138 8.55 12.01 -3.13
C SER A 138 8.10 11.46 -1.79
N TYR A 139 8.72 10.37 -1.31
CA TYR A 139 8.36 9.77 -0.01
C TYR A 139 8.56 10.80 1.09
N SER A 140 9.36 11.84 0.82
CA SER A 140 9.43 13.04 1.63
C SER A 140 8.08 13.71 1.88
N LYS A 141 7.00 13.57 1.09
CA LYS A 141 5.68 14.07 1.50
C LYS A 141 4.97 13.14 2.48
N LEU A 142 5.18 11.82 2.36
CA LEU A 142 4.75 10.81 3.35
C LEU A 142 5.56 10.90 4.66
N TYR A 143 6.85 11.29 4.58
CA TYR A 143 7.80 11.37 5.69
C TYR A 143 7.98 12.79 6.27
N ASN A 144 7.88 13.88 5.50
CA ASN A 144 8.13 15.29 5.93
C ASN A 144 6.87 16.10 6.27
N SER A 145 5.66 15.51 6.27
CA SER A 145 4.59 16.07 7.11
C SER A 145 4.90 15.91 8.61
N SER A 146 5.97 15.18 8.93
CA SER A 146 6.50 14.90 10.26
C SER A 146 7.85 15.62 10.44
N LYS A 147 7.89 16.64 11.31
CA LYS A 147 9.13 17.07 11.95
C LYS A 147 9.66 15.90 12.80
N ILE A 148 10.57 15.09 12.24
CA ILE A 148 11.30 14.08 12.99
C ILE A 148 12.35 14.82 13.84
N PRO A 149 12.39 14.65 15.18
CA PRO A 149 13.52 15.10 15.98
C PRO A 149 14.77 14.38 15.50
N LYS A 150 15.84 15.12 15.20
CA LYS A 150 17.16 14.56 14.91
C LYS A 150 17.49 13.51 15.98
N PHE A 151 17.67 12.25 15.58
CA PHE A 151 18.26 11.26 16.47
C PHE A 151 19.64 11.79 16.89
N ALA A 152 19.79 12.01 18.19
CA ALA A 152 21.06 12.30 18.81
C ALA A 152 22.03 11.18 18.44
N LYS A 153 23.10 11.52 17.73
CA LYS A 153 24.34 10.75 17.76
C LYS A 153 24.79 10.75 19.22
N ASN A 154 24.72 9.60 19.87
CA ASN A 154 25.49 9.28 21.09
C ASN A 154 25.66 7.77 21.17
N ARG A 155 26.70 7.28 20.50
CA ARG A 155 27.65 6.32 21.04
C ARG A 155 29.04 6.86 20.78
#